data_AF-A0A3C0XYU4-F1
#
_entry.id   AF-A0A3C0XYU4-F1
#
_cell.length_a   1.000
_cell.length_b   1.000
_cell.length_c   1.000
_cell.angle_alpha   90.00
_cell.angle_beta   90.00
_cell.angle_gamma   90.00
#
_symmetry.space_group_name_H-M   'P 1'
#
loop_
_entity.id
_entity.type
_entity.pdbx_description
1 polymer ?
#
loop_
_entity_poly.entity_id
_entity_poly.type
_entity_poly.pdbx_seq_one_letter_code
_entity_poly.pdbx_strand_id
1 'polypeptide(L)'
;MEENEEKFEERLKSLVELGRKKENVLDNQEIIDHFKGVDLGEDDYDKIWETLEHNGIDVLKMSGVADDDETLDDDVPPEEIENEEEVDVENVDLSVPDSVSIEDPVRMYLKEIGKVPLLSADEEVELAKRMELGDQEAKNKLAEANLRLVVSIAKRYVGRGMLFLDLIQEGNLGL
;
A
#
# COMPACT_ATOMS: atom_id res chain seq x y z
N MET A 1 -34.56 10.57 -22.20
CA MET A 1 -33.11 10.30 -22.14
C MET A 1 -32.47 11.28 -21.14
N GLU A 2 -32.79 12.58 -21.21
CA GLU A 2 -32.30 13.59 -20.24
C GLU A 2 -32.64 13.33 -18.76
N GLU A 3 -33.82 12.76 -18.43
CA GLU A 3 -34.20 12.48 -17.03
C GLU A 3 -33.35 11.40 -16.32
N ASN A 4 -32.63 10.55 -17.06
CA ASN A 4 -31.76 9.52 -16.47
C ASN A 4 -30.35 10.06 -16.19
N GLU A 5 -29.83 10.95 -17.05
CA GLU A 5 -28.54 11.60 -16.84
C GLU A 5 -28.58 12.57 -15.66
N GLU A 6 -29.66 13.35 -15.50
CA GLU A 6 -29.80 14.24 -14.33
C GLU A 6 -29.86 13.46 -13.01
N LYS A 7 -30.57 12.32 -12.99
CA LYS A 7 -30.61 11.43 -11.82
C LYS A 7 -29.26 10.78 -11.54
N PHE A 8 -28.50 10.45 -12.59
CA PHE A 8 -27.16 9.90 -12.47
C PHE A 8 -26.18 10.91 -11.86
N GLU A 9 -26.17 12.15 -12.34
CA GLU A 9 -25.32 13.20 -11.77
C GLU A 9 -25.66 13.54 -10.32
N GLU A 10 -26.95 13.55 -9.97
CA GLU A 10 -27.40 13.77 -8.59
C GLU A 10 -26.90 12.65 -7.65
N ARG A 11 -26.94 11.41 -8.11
CA ARG A 11 -26.42 10.23 -7.39
C ARG A 11 -24.90 10.24 -7.31
N LEU A 12 -24.21 10.63 -8.36
CA LEU A 12 -22.75 10.76 -8.38
C LEU A 12 -22.26 11.79 -7.36
N LYS A 13 -22.92 12.95 -7.28
CA LYS A 13 -22.62 13.96 -6.25
C LYS A 13 -22.87 13.43 -4.84
N SER A 14 -23.98 12.71 -4.64
CA SER A 14 -24.29 12.10 -3.35
C SER A 14 -23.26 11.03 -2.96
N LEU A 15 -22.75 10.26 -3.93
CA LEU A 15 -21.71 9.27 -3.73
C LEU A 15 -20.38 9.91 -3.31
N VAL A 16 -19.97 11.00 -3.97
CA VAL A 16 -18.76 11.76 -3.61
C VAL A 16 -18.87 12.33 -2.20
N GLU A 17 -20.03 12.86 -1.81
CA GLU A 17 -20.26 13.31 -0.42
C GLU A 17 -20.18 12.16 0.59
N LEU A 18 -20.68 10.98 0.23
CA LEU A 18 -20.64 9.78 1.07
C LEU A 18 -19.21 9.28 1.24
N GLY A 19 -18.41 9.28 0.17
CA GLY A 19 -16.97 8.98 0.20
C GLY A 19 -16.21 9.98 1.06
N ARG A 20 -16.43 11.28 0.89
CA ARG A 20 -15.80 12.32 1.73
C ARG A 20 -16.15 12.20 3.21
N LYS A 21 -17.36 11.74 3.53
CA LYS A 21 -17.79 11.50 4.92
C LYS A 21 -17.16 10.25 5.53
N LYS A 22 -16.74 9.29 4.70
CA LYS A 22 -16.06 8.05 5.07
C LYS A 22 -14.55 8.11 4.80
N GLU A 23 -13.92 9.23 5.15
CA GLU A 23 -12.46 9.41 5.00
C GLU A 23 -11.93 9.21 3.57
N ASN A 24 -12.75 9.53 2.56
CA ASN A 24 -12.47 9.34 1.13
C ASN A 24 -12.29 7.87 0.72
N VAL A 25 -12.98 6.94 1.37
CA VAL A 25 -12.96 5.52 1.00
C VAL A 25 -14.38 5.02 0.71
N LEU A 26 -14.55 4.28 -0.39
CA LEU A 26 -15.81 3.63 -0.77
C LEU A 26 -15.57 2.17 -1.20
N ASP A 27 -16.46 1.26 -0.81
CA ASP A 27 -16.39 -0.11 -1.33
C ASP A 27 -17.12 -0.23 -2.68
N ASN A 28 -16.63 -1.11 -3.55
CA ASN A 28 -17.28 -1.39 -4.84
C ASN A 28 -18.75 -1.82 -4.67
N GLN A 29 -19.06 -2.56 -3.60
CA GLN A 29 -20.43 -2.95 -3.26
C GLN A 29 -21.31 -1.75 -2.91
N GLU A 30 -20.75 -0.71 -2.27
CA GLU A 30 -21.48 0.51 -1.92
C GLU A 30 -21.79 1.36 -3.14
N ILE A 31 -20.87 1.41 -4.10
CA ILE A 31 -21.11 2.05 -5.40
C ILE A 31 -22.25 1.32 -6.11
N ILE A 32 -22.16 0.01 -6.24
CA ILE A 32 -23.20 -0.82 -6.88
C ILE A 32 -24.56 -0.64 -6.19
N ASP A 33 -24.58 -0.67 -4.85
CA ASP A 33 -25.81 -0.50 -4.08
C ASP A 33 -26.38 0.93 -4.17
N HIS A 34 -25.52 1.95 -4.29
CA HIS A 34 -25.95 3.34 -4.45
C HIS A 34 -26.63 3.59 -5.80
N PHE A 35 -26.18 2.88 -6.84
CA PHE A 35 -26.76 2.95 -8.18
C PHE A 35 -27.74 1.81 -8.50
N LYS A 36 -28.09 0.95 -7.54
CA LYS A 36 -29.13 -0.08 -7.72
C LYS A 36 -30.45 0.56 -8.17
N GLY A 37 -30.88 0.25 -9.39
CA GLY A 37 -32.11 0.76 -9.99
C GLY A 37 -31.91 1.89 -11.02
N VAL A 38 -30.67 2.30 -11.29
CA VAL A 38 -30.30 3.09 -12.47
C VAL A 38 -29.73 2.13 -13.52
N ASP A 39 -30.13 2.30 -14.78
CA ASP A 39 -29.53 1.58 -15.89
C ASP A 39 -28.15 2.21 -16.15
N LEU A 40 -27.09 1.53 -15.73
CA LEU A 40 -25.70 1.99 -15.91
C LEU A 40 -25.12 1.34 -17.17
N GLY A 41 -24.66 2.15 -18.11
CA GLY A 41 -23.83 1.68 -19.23
C GLY A 41 -22.35 1.51 -18.81
N GLU A 42 -21.55 0.89 -19.66
CA GLU A 42 -20.08 0.81 -19.47
C GLU A 42 -19.46 2.22 -19.36
N ASP A 43 -19.89 3.16 -20.22
CA ASP A 43 -19.45 4.57 -20.20
C ASP A 43 -19.81 5.31 -18.89
N ASP A 44 -20.83 4.86 -18.16
CA ASP A 44 -21.27 5.51 -16.92
C ASP A 44 -20.42 5.06 -15.74
N TYR A 45 -19.94 3.81 -15.74
CA TYR A 45 -18.96 3.34 -14.77
C TYR A 45 -17.66 4.12 -14.90
N ASP A 46 -17.17 4.35 -16.12
CA ASP A 46 -15.94 5.13 -16.36
C ASP A 46 -16.03 6.56 -15.78
N LYS A 47 -17.19 7.22 -15.97
CA LYS A 47 -17.44 8.55 -15.37
C LYS A 47 -17.47 8.52 -13.84
N ILE A 48 -18.01 7.46 -13.24
CA ILE A 48 -18.00 7.28 -11.78
C ILE A 48 -16.56 7.18 -11.29
N TRP A 49 -15.74 6.34 -11.94
CA TRP A 49 -14.33 6.14 -11.60
C TRP A 49 -13.53 7.43 -11.73
N GLU A 50 -13.62 8.12 -12.87
CA GLU A 50 -12.92 9.38 -13.12
C GLU A 50 -13.30 10.46 -12.08
N THR A 51 -14.58 10.53 -11.71
CA THR A 51 -15.07 11.52 -10.73
C THR A 51 -14.61 11.19 -9.32
N LEU A 52 -14.61 9.91 -8.93
CA LEU A 52 -14.12 9.48 -7.62
C LEU A 52 -12.61 9.73 -7.49
N GLU A 53 -11.84 9.39 -8.53
CA GLU A 53 -10.40 9.61 -8.61
C GLU A 53 -10.06 11.11 -8.56
N HIS A 54 -10.73 11.95 -9.35
CA HIS A 54 -10.51 13.41 -9.33
C HIS A 54 -10.85 14.04 -7.98
N ASN A 55 -11.76 13.43 -7.22
CA ASN A 55 -12.11 13.87 -5.86
C ASN A 55 -11.26 13.20 -4.77
N GLY A 56 -10.28 12.36 -5.15
CA GLY A 56 -9.37 11.67 -4.23
C GLY A 56 -10.06 10.61 -3.37
N ILE A 57 -11.08 9.93 -3.90
CA ILE A 57 -11.82 8.87 -3.22
C ILE A 57 -11.30 7.51 -3.70
N ASP A 58 -10.71 6.76 -2.79
CA ASP A 58 -10.22 5.41 -3.04
C ASP A 58 -11.36 4.40 -3.02
N VAL A 59 -11.45 3.58 -4.07
CA VAL A 59 -12.47 2.54 -4.18
C VAL A 59 -11.86 1.18 -3.91
N LEU A 60 -12.32 0.53 -2.84
CA LEU A 60 -11.85 -0.79 -2.45
C LEU A 60 -12.65 -1.88 -3.19
N LYS A 61 -11.95 -2.79 -3.88
CA LYS A 61 -12.54 -4.06 -4.35
C LYS A 61 -12.65 -4.99 -3.15
N MET A 62 -13.88 -5.38 -2.79
CA MET A 62 -14.11 -6.40 -1.76
C MET A 62 -13.56 -7.73 -2.27
N SER A 63 -12.39 -8.13 -1.77
CA SER A 63 -11.79 -9.43 -2.04
C SER A 63 -12.71 -10.54 -1.54
N GLY A 64 -13.22 -11.34 -2.47
CA GLY A 64 -14.17 -12.39 -2.17
C GLY A 64 -14.16 -13.52 -3.18
N VAL A 65 -12.99 -13.97 -3.65
CA VAL A 65 -12.66 -15.38 -3.94
C VAL A 65 -11.18 -15.47 -4.31
N ALA A 66 -10.45 -16.34 -3.60
CA ALA A 66 -9.24 -16.93 -4.13
C ALA A 66 -9.65 -18.04 -5.10
N ASP A 67 -9.31 -17.90 -6.37
CA ASP A 67 -8.61 -18.90 -7.19
C ASP A 67 -8.59 -18.47 -8.66
N ASP A 68 -7.43 -18.69 -9.28
CA ASP A 68 -7.10 -18.80 -10.71
C ASP A 68 -7.35 -17.62 -11.68
N ASP A 69 -6.23 -17.19 -12.28
CA ASP A 69 -6.05 -17.02 -13.73
C ASP A 69 -7.11 -16.21 -14.50
N GLU A 70 -6.77 -14.96 -14.84
CA GLU A 70 -6.58 -14.57 -16.26
C GLU A 70 -6.21 -13.08 -16.39
N THR A 71 -5.02 -12.88 -16.97
CA THR A 71 -4.64 -11.84 -17.94
C THR A 71 -4.91 -10.36 -17.66
N LEU A 72 -3.82 -9.63 -17.36
CA LEU A 72 -3.43 -8.48 -18.18
C LEU A 72 -1.93 -8.62 -18.48
N ASP A 73 -1.64 -9.27 -19.60
CA ASP A 73 -0.35 -9.23 -20.29
C ASP A 73 -0.46 -8.07 -21.30
N ASP A 74 0.47 -7.12 -21.25
CA ASP A 74 1.16 -6.60 -22.44
C ASP A 74 2.15 -5.47 -22.06
N ASP A 75 3.43 -5.78 -22.31
CA ASP A 75 4.49 -4.85 -22.72
C ASP A 75 4.88 -3.67 -21.82
N VAL A 76 5.71 -3.95 -20.81
CA VAL A 76 6.77 -3.00 -20.42
C VAL A 76 8.13 -3.59 -20.83
N PRO A 77 8.82 -3.02 -21.83
CA PRO A 77 10.14 -3.49 -22.25
C PRO A 77 11.16 -3.45 -21.09
N PRO A 78 12.16 -4.36 -21.05
CA PRO A 78 13.10 -4.45 -19.93
C PRO A 78 14.17 -3.34 -19.88
N GLU A 79 13.99 -2.21 -20.56
CA GLU A 79 15.04 -1.20 -20.70
C GLU A 79 14.68 0.08 -19.93
N GLU A 80 15.64 0.51 -19.09
CA GLU A 80 15.66 1.73 -18.28
C GLU A 80 15.07 1.63 -16.85
N ILE A 81 15.74 0.86 -15.99
CA ILE A 81 15.87 1.25 -14.58
C ILE A 81 17.28 1.82 -14.37
N GLU A 82 17.58 2.92 -15.07
CA GLU A 82 18.52 3.92 -14.55
C GLU A 82 17.71 4.89 -13.72
N ASN A 83 17.33 4.48 -12.51
CA ASN A 83 16.92 5.41 -11.48
C ASN A 83 17.56 4.94 -10.18
N GLU A 84 18.68 5.58 -9.86
CA GLU A 84 19.17 5.77 -8.51
C GLU A 84 18.16 6.61 -7.71
N GLU A 85 16.91 6.15 -7.62
CA GLU A 85 15.97 6.70 -6.65
C GLU A 85 16.53 6.35 -5.27
N GLU A 86 17.09 7.37 -4.61
CA GLU A 86 17.31 7.39 -3.17
C GLU A 86 16.06 6.80 -2.52
N VAL A 87 16.19 5.63 -1.91
CA VAL A 87 15.10 4.99 -1.21
C VAL A 87 14.81 5.89 0.00
N ASP A 88 13.81 6.74 -0.13
CA ASP A 88 13.43 7.68 0.93
C ASP A 88 12.85 6.89 2.11
N VAL A 89 13.75 6.48 3.00
CA VAL A 89 13.46 5.71 4.22
C VAL A 89 12.51 6.45 5.15
N GLU A 90 12.39 7.78 5.03
CA GLU A 90 11.45 8.58 5.79
C GLU A 90 10.00 8.38 5.30
N ASN A 91 9.82 8.07 4.01
CA ASN A 91 8.53 7.96 3.33
C ASN A 91 8.18 6.54 2.87
N VAL A 92 8.78 5.50 3.47
CA VAL A 92 8.31 4.12 3.26
C VAL A 92 6.86 4.05 3.74
N ASP A 93 5.93 3.96 2.80
CA ASP A 93 4.52 3.77 3.11
C ASP A 93 4.34 2.41 3.83
N LEU A 94 4.28 2.49 5.15
CA LEU A 94 4.01 1.37 6.06
C LEU A 94 2.51 1.17 6.27
N SER A 95 1.65 1.96 5.59
CA SER A 95 0.21 1.76 5.68
C SER A 95 -0.15 0.43 5.04
N VAL A 96 -0.93 -0.35 5.79
CA VAL A 96 -1.48 -1.62 5.34
C VAL A 96 -2.96 -1.35 5.07
N PRO A 97 -3.54 -1.83 3.95
CA PRO A 97 -4.95 -1.66 3.66
C PRO A 97 -5.82 -2.06 4.86
N ASP A 98 -6.85 -1.26 5.17
CA ASP A 98 -7.68 -1.46 6.36
C ASP A 98 -8.54 -2.74 6.35
N SER A 99 -8.57 -3.44 5.22
CA SER A 99 -9.17 -4.78 5.06
C SER A 99 -8.39 -5.90 5.77
N VAL A 100 -7.20 -5.61 6.31
CA VAL A 100 -6.38 -6.58 7.04
C VAL A 100 -6.69 -6.52 8.55
N SER A 101 -7.44 -7.52 9.01
CA SER A 101 -7.75 -7.73 10.44
C SER A 101 -6.50 -7.62 11.32
N ILE A 102 -6.63 -7.11 12.55
CA ILE A 102 -5.54 -6.83 13.52
C ILE A 102 -4.66 -8.08 13.82
N GLU A 103 -5.11 -9.26 13.41
CA GLU A 103 -4.46 -10.57 13.57
C GLU A 103 -3.41 -10.91 12.50
N ASP A 104 -3.17 -10.06 11.51
CA ASP A 104 -2.10 -10.28 10.51
C ASP A 104 -0.70 -10.08 11.14
N PRO A 105 0.14 -11.14 11.22
CA PRO A 105 1.51 -11.04 11.72
C PRO A 105 2.37 -9.99 11.01
N VAL A 106 2.12 -9.74 9.71
CA VAL A 106 2.82 -8.71 8.94
C VAL A 106 2.49 -7.33 9.49
N ARG A 107 1.20 -7.03 9.67
CA ARG A 107 0.74 -5.71 10.15
C ARG A 107 1.22 -5.44 11.57
N MET A 108 1.23 -6.45 12.44
CA MET A 108 1.83 -6.35 13.77
C MET A 108 3.33 -6.03 13.68
N TYR A 109 4.07 -6.74 12.82
CA TYR A 109 5.50 -6.53 12.64
C TYR A 109 5.82 -5.11 12.13
N LEU A 110 5.14 -4.64 11.07
CA LEU A 110 5.33 -3.30 10.52
C LEU A 110 5.05 -2.19 11.56
N LYS A 111 4.03 -2.39 12.41
CA LYS A 111 3.72 -1.47 13.49
C LYS A 111 4.81 -1.44 14.57
N GLU A 112 5.41 -2.57 14.91
CA GLU A 112 6.48 -2.61 15.91
C GLU A 112 7.76 -1.93 15.41
N ILE A 113 8.21 -2.21 14.18
CA ILE A 113 9.41 -1.57 13.62
C ILE A 113 9.19 -0.07 13.31
N GLY A 114 7.93 0.34 13.10
CA GLY A 114 7.54 1.74 12.95
C GLY A 114 7.68 2.57 14.23
N LYS A 115 7.81 1.94 15.41
CA LYS A 115 8.04 2.66 16.68
C LYS A 115 9.51 3.04 16.89
N VAL A 116 10.43 2.36 16.21
CA VAL A 116 11.87 2.62 16.32
C VAL A 116 12.18 3.88 15.49
N PRO A 117 12.74 4.94 16.09
CA PRO A 117 13.11 6.16 15.35
C PRO A 117 14.27 5.89 14.40
N LEU A 118 14.32 6.64 13.29
CA LEU A 118 15.45 6.60 12.38
C LEU A 118 16.69 7.21 13.06
N LEU A 119 17.86 6.68 12.71
CA LEU A 119 19.14 7.22 13.16
C LEU A 119 19.56 8.38 12.24
N SER A 120 20.18 9.39 12.82
CA SER A 120 20.97 10.36 12.05
C SER A 120 22.29 9.74 11.58
N ALA A 121 22.89 10.30 10.53
CA ALA A 121 24.17 9.85 10.01
C ALA A 121 25.30 9.84 11.07
N ASP A 122 25.31 10.82 11.98
CA ASP A 122 26.31 10.89 13.06
C ASP A 122 26.11 9.76 14.08
N GLU A 123 24.86 9.47 14.45
CA GLU A 123 24.52 8.36 15.36
C GLU A 123 24.88 7.01 14.75
N GLU A 124 24.63 6.83 13.45
CA GLU A 124 24.98 5.62 12.72
C GLU A 124 26.50 5.37 12.76
N VAL A 125 27.30 6.40 12.50
CA VAL A 125 28.77 6.32 12.56
C VAL A 125 29.26 6.00 13.99
N GLU A 126 28.63 6.57 15.02
CA GLU A 126 28.98 6.26 16.41
C GLU A 126 28.67 4.80 16.76
N LEU A 127 27.48 4.31 16.41
CA LEU A 127 27.06 2.93 16.65
C LEU A 127 27.94 1.95 15.89
N ALA A 128 28.30 2.25 14.64
CA ALA A 128 29.20 1.42 13.83
C ALA A 128 30.59 1.29 14.49
N LYS A 129 31.18 2.39 14.96
CA LYS A 129 32.47 2.36 15.67
C LYS A 129 32.41 1.55 16.95
N ARG A 130 31.31 1.66 17.71
CA ARG A 130 31.11 0.88 18.94
C ARG A 130 30.93 -0.61 18.61
N MET A 131 30.20 -0.93 17.55
CA MET A 131 30.02 -2.28 17.06
C MET A 131 31.37 -2.92 16.65
N GLU A 132 32.27 -2.18 15.98
CA GLU A 132 33.63 -2.65 15.66
C GLU A 132 34.46 -2.99 16.90
N LEU A 133 34.20 -2.30 18.02
CA LEU A 133 34.83 -2.58 19.31
C LEU A 133 34.18 -3.76 20.06
N GLY A 134 33.19 -4.42 19.46
CA GLY A 134 32.49 -5.57 20.05
C GLY A 134 31.30 -5.21 20.94
N ASP A 135 30.81 -3.98 20.88
CA ASP A 135 29.61 -3.56 21.59
C ASP A 135 28.34 -4.16 20.97
N GLN A 136 27.80 -5.20 21.62
CA GLN A 136 26.61 -5.89 21.16
C GLN A 136 25.35 -5.04 21.23
N GLU A 137 25.26 -4.08 22.16
CA GLU A 137 24.13 -3.17 22.25
C GLU A 137 24.11 -2.22 21.05
N ALA A 138 25.29 -1.71 20.68
CA ALA A 138 25.45 -0.88 19.49
C ALA A 138 25.06 -1.65 18.21
N LYS A 139 25.49 -2.92 18.09
CA LYS A 139 25.08 -3.79 16.98
C LYS A 139 23.55 -3.93 16.90
N ASN A 140 22.91 -4.27 18.01
CA ASN A 140 21.47 -4.48 18.05
C ASN A 140 20.70 -3.20 17.67
N LYS A 141 21.12 -2.05 18.23
CA LYS A 141 20.49 -0.76 17.95
C LYS A 141 20.63 -0.35 16.47
N LEU A 142 21.79 -0.60 15.88
CA LEU A 142 22.03 -0.36 14.46
C LEU A 142 21.16 -1.26 13.57
N ALA A 143 21.03 -2.55 13.93
CA ALA A 143 20.16 -3.48 13.20
C ALA A 143 18.67 -3.10 13.32
N GLU A 144 18.20 -2.77 14.52
CA GLU A 144 16.80 -2.39 14.79
C GLU A 144 16.38 -1.15 13.99
N ALA A 145 17.26 -0.15 13.89
CA ALA A 145 17.01 1.06 13.09
C ALA A 145 16.88 0.76 11.58
N ASN A 146 17.50 -0.32 11.10
CA ASN A 146 17.51 -0.72 9.70
C ASN A 146 16.42 -1.73 9.32
N LEU A 147 15.55 -2.14 10.24
CA LEU A 147 14.46 -3.09 9.93
C LEU A 147 13.50 -2.56 8.85
N ARG A 148 13.29 -1.24 8.77
CA ARG A 148 12.47 -0.62 7.73
C ARG A 148 13.10 -0.74 6.34
N LEU A 149 14.43 -0.65 6.26
CA LEU A 149 15.17 -0.83 5.02
C LEU A 149 14.96 -2.26 4.50
N VAL A 150 15.04 -3.27 5.37
CA VAL A 150 14.76 -4.67 5.01
C VAL A 150 13.38 -4.81 4.38
N VAL A 151 12.36 -4.22 5.00
CA VAL A 151 11.00 -4.24 4.46
C VAL A 151 10.92 -3.57 3.09
N SER A 152 11.56 -2.40 2.91
CA SER A 152 11.57 -1.68 1.63
C SER A 152 12.20 -2.50 0.49
N ILE A 153 13.26 -3.27 0.79
CA ILE A 153 13.91 -4.16 -0.16
C ILE A 153 13.03 -5.38 -0.42
N ALA A 154 12.52 -6.03 0.63
CA ALA A 154 11.68 -7.22 0.55
C ALA A 154 10.41 -6.99 -0.29
N LYS A 155 9.80 -5.79 -0.21
CA LYS A 155 8.65 -5.39 -1.05
C LYS A 155 8.91 -5.60 -2.54
N ARG A 156 10.14 -5.35 -3.01
CA ARG A 156 10.51 -5.52 -4.44
C ARG A 156 10.47 -6.98 -4.89
N TYR A 157 10.46 -7.94 -3.96
CA TYR A 157 10.50 -9.40 -4.21
C TYR A 157 9.19 -10.13 -3.95
N VAL A 158 8.13 -9.41 -3.56
CA VAL A 158 6.79 -9.97 -3.38
C VAL A 158 6.26 -10.52 -4.72
N GLY A 159 5.50 -11.62 -4.67
CA GLY A 159 4.91 -12.24 -5.86
C GLY A 159 5.83 -13.18 -6.63
N ARG A 160 7.10 -13.37 -6.20
CA ARG A 160 8.06 -14.29 -6.85
C ARG A 160 8.08 -15.70 -6.27
N GLY A 161 6.97 -16.15 -5.67
CA GLY A 161 6.82 -17.50 -5.12
C GLY A 161 7.31 -17.72 -3.69
N MET A 162 7.66 -16.65 -2.96
CA MET A 162 7.99 -16.68 -1.52
C MET A 162 7.06 -15.74 -0.75
N LEU A 163 6.68 -16.12 0.48
CA LEU A 163 5.85 -15.28 1.34
C LEU A 163 6.62 -14.03 1.75
N PHE A 164 5.90 -12.92 1.91
CA PHE A 164 6.51 -11.64 2.28
C PHE A 164 7.20 -11.68 3.65
N LEU A 165 6.63 -12.40 4.62
CA LEU A 165 7.27 -12.62 5.91
C LEU A 165 8.60 -13.35 5.78
N ASP A 166 8.67 -14.38 4.92
CA ASP A 166 9.90 -15.14 4.74
C ASP A 166 11.01 -14.25 4.15
N LEU A 167 10.66 -13.39 3.17
CA LEU A 167 11.60 -12.41 2.61
C LEU A 167 12.12 -11.43 3.67
N ILE A 168 11.24 -10.94 4.55
CA ILE A 168 11.62 -10.06 5.66
C ILE A 168 12.55 -10.80 6.63
N GLN A 169 12.22 -12.05 6.98
CA GLN A 169 13.00 -12.83 7.93
C GLN A 169 14.42 -13.13 7.41
N GLU A 170 14.55 -13.51 6.15
CA GLU A 170 15.86 -13.69 5.51
C GLU A 170 16.67 -12.38 5.47
N GLY A 171 16.02 -11.25 5.20
CA GLY A 171 16.68 -9.95 5.25
C GLY A 171 17.15 -9.56 6.65
N ASN A 172 16.33 -9.80 7.68
CA ASN A 172 16.67 -9.53 9.07
C ASN A 172 17.83 -10.40 9.58
N LEU A 173 17.95 -11.63 9.08
CA LEU A 173 19.08 -12.53 9.34
C LEU A 173 20.40 -12.01 8.74
N GLY A 174 20.33 -11.17 7.70
CA GLY A 174 21.47 -10.57 7.04
C GLY A 174 22.07 -9.34 7.75
N LEU A 175 21.36 -8.77 8.74
CA LEU A 175 21.82 -7.64 9.56
C LEU A 175 22.69 -8.10 10.75
#